data_AF-W1XWJ3-F1
#
_entry.id   AF-W1XWJ3-F1
#
_cell.length_a   1.000
_cell.length_b   1.000
_cell.length_c   1.000
_cell.angle_alpha   90.00
_cell.angle_beta   90.00
_cell.angle_gamma   90.00
#
_symmetry.space_group_name_H-M   'P 1'
#
loop_
_entity.id
_entity.type
_entity.pdbx_description
1 polymer ?
#
loop_
_entity_poly.entity_id
_entity_poly.type
_entity_poly.pdbx_seq_one_letter_code
_entity_poly.pdbx_strand_id
1 'polypeptide(L)'
;EMAAKYGYDISGPATNAQEAIQWTYFGYLAAVKSQNGAAMSFGRTSTFLDVYIERDLKAGKITEQEAQEMVVLLVIKLRMVRNLPTPEY
;
A
#
# COMPACT_ATOMS: atom_id res chain seq x y z
N GLU A 1 -13.75 7.30 5.16
CA GLU A 1 -13.36 7.80 6.52
C GLU A 1 -11.91 7.50 6.91
N MET A 2 -11.43 6.25 6.86
CA MET A 2 -10.07 5.92 7.33
C MET A 2 -8.96 6.71 6.61
N ALA A 3 -8.92 6.67 5.28
CA ALA A 3 -7.90 7.38 4.49
C ALA A 3 -7.93 8.90 4.72
N ALA A 4 -9.11 9.48 4.90
CA ALA A 4 -9.28 10.92 5.17
C ALA A 4 -8.58 11.35 6.48
N LYS A 5 -8.49 10.47 7.49
CA LYS A 5 -7.71 10.75 8.72
C LYS A 5 -6.21 10.89 8.46
N TYR A 6 -5.73 10.36 7.34
CA TYR A 6 -4.34 10.50 6.87
C TYR A 6 -4.20 11.61 5.81
N GLY A 7 -5.23 12.42 5.58
CA GLY A 7 -5.21 13.51 4.60
C GLY A 7 -5.45 13.08 3.15
N TYR A 8 -5.93 11.85 2.91
CA TYR A 8 -6.16 11.32 1.57
C TYR A 8 -7.65 11.16 1.25
N ASP A 9 -8.07 11.66 0.08
CA ASP A 9 -9.36 11.35 -0.52
C ASP A 9 -9.21 10.24 -1.56
N ILE A 10 -9.79 9.08 -1.25
CA ILE A 10 -9.75 7.87 -2.10
C ILE A 10 -11.10 7.61 -2.79
N SER A 11 -11.98 8.63 -2.86
CA SER A 11 -13.27 8.54 -3.57
C SER A 11 -13.09 8.36 -5.07
N GLY A 12 -12.00 8.87 -5.63
CA GLY A 12 -11.59 8.69 -7.02
C GLY A 12 -10.50 7.63 -7.22
N PRO A 13 -10.28 7.20 -8.48
CA PRO A 13 -9.20 6.27 -8.82
C PRO A 13 -7.83 6.92 -8.62
N ALA A 14 -6.81 6.11 -8.32
CA ALA A 14 -5.43 6.56 -8.25
C ALA A 14 -4.93 7.09 -9.60
N THR A 15 -4.30 8.26 -9.59
CA THR A 15 -3.87 8.99 -10.78
C THR A 15 -2.36 8.92 -11.03
N ASN A 16 -1.56 8.55 -10.03
CA ASN A 16 -0.09 8.42 -10.08
C ASN A 16 0.39 7.16 -9.33
N ALA A 17 1.67 6.84 -9.45
CA ALA A 17 2.30 5.68 -8.82
C ALA A 17 2.18 5.71 -7.28
N GLN A 18 2.39 6.89 -6.68
CA GLN A 18 2.28 7.08 -5.24
C GLN A 18 0.86 6.78 -4.74
N GLU A 19 -0.16 7.33 -5.41
CA GLU A 19 -1.56 7.08 -5.10
C GLU A 19 -1.92 5.61 -5.31
N ALA A 20 -1.44 4.97 -6.38
CA ALA A 20 -1.75 3.56 -6.64
C ALA A 20 -1.23 2.66 -5.52
N ILE A 21 0.01 2.91 -5.06
CA ILE A 21 0.60 2.22 -3.91
C ILE A 21 -0.19 2.51 -2.63
N GLN A 22 -0.45 3.79 -2.37
CA GLN A 22 -1.10 4.24 -1.14
C GLN A 22 -2.56 3.76 -1.04
N TRP A 23 -3.30 3.71 -2.15
CA TRP A 23 -4.72 3.32 -2.18
C TRP A 23 -4.84 1.81 -1.97
N THR A 24 -3.96 1.05 -2.64
CA THR A 24 -3.84 -0.39 -2.44
C THR A 24 -3.49 -0.72 -0.99
N TYR A 25 -2.55 0.02 -0.39
CA TYR A 25 -2.22 -0.15 1.02
C TYR A 25 -3.37 0.24 1.95
N PHE A 26 -4.16 1.28 1.66
CA PHE A 26 -5.34 1.60 2.47
C PHE A 26 -6.39 0.49 2.45
N GLY A 27 -6.61 -0.18 1.32
CA GLY A 27 -7.47 -1.36 1.26
C GLY A 27 -6.99 -2.46 2.22
N TYR A 28 -5.70 -2.77 2.17
CA TYR A 28 -5.09 -3.73 3.09
C TYR A 28 -5.13 -3.28 4.56
N LEU A 29 -4.86 -2.00 4.82
CA LEU A 29 -4.87 -1.43 6.17
C LEU A 29 -6.25 -1.53 6.82
N ALA A 30 -7.32 -1.33 6.05
CA ALA A 30 -8.69 -1.50 6.54
C ALA A 30 -8.96 -2.97 6.94
N ALA A 31 -8.44 -3.93 6.17
CA ALA A 31 -8.58 -5.35 6.49
C ALA A 31 -7.86 -5.71 7.81
N VAL A 32 -6.59 -5.33 7.97
CA VAL A 32 -5.82 -5.65 9.19
C VAL A 32 -6.27 -4.84 10.42
N LYS A 33 -7.07 -3.78 10.24
CA LYS A 33 -7.70 -3.04 11.35
C LYS A 33 -9.04 -3.62 11.80
N SER A 34 -9.67 -4.45 10.97
CA SER A 34 -11.00 -5.02 11.25
C SER A 34 -10.99 -6.52 11.48
N GLN A 35 -9.92 -7.21 11.07
CA GLN A 35 -9.77 -8.66 11.17
C GLN A 35 -8.35 -8.99 11.66
N ASN A 36 -8.23 -10.06 12.45
CA ASN A 36 -6.97 -10.53 13.03
C ASN A 36 -6.60 -11.97 12.59
N GLY A 37 -7.02 -12.36 11.38
CA GLY A 37 -6.77 -13.70 10.84
C GLY A 37 -5.27 -14.07 10.83
N ALA A 38 -4.99 -15.37 10.96
CA ALA A 38 -3.63 -15.91 11.00
C ALA A 38 -2.78 -15.49 9.78
N ALA A 39 -3.40 -15.51 8.61
CA ALA A 39 -2.78 -15.16 7.34
C ALA A 39 -3.55 -14.01 6.67
N MET A 40 -3.11 -12.78 6.93
CA MET A 40 -3.61 -11.58 6.25
C MET A 40 -2.67 -11.23 5.08
N SER A 41 -2.79 -11.97 3.98
CA SER A 41 -1.94 -11.83 2.80
C SER A 41 -2.18 -10.52 2.03
N PHE A 42 -1.11 -9.91 1.52
CA PHE A 42 -1.20 -8.68 0.71
C PHE A 42 -1.66 -8.94 -0.74
N GLY A 43 -1.57 -10.18 -1.22
CA GLY A 43 -1.96 -10.57 -2.58
C GLY A 43 -0.86 -10.38 -3.62
N ARG A 44 -1.23 -10.45 -4.91
CA ARG A 44 -0.32 -10.30 -6.06
C ARG A 44 -0.37 -8.88 -6.60
N THR A 45 0.39 -7.98 -5.98
CA THR A 45 0.29 -6.54 -6.23
C THR A 45 1.47 -5.97 -7.02
N SER A 46 2.63 -6.61 -7.05
CA SER A 46 3.85 -6.06 -7.67
C SER A 46 3.66 -5.67 -9.14
N THR A 47 3.30 -6.61 -10.01
CA THR A 47 3.07 -6.34 -11.44
C THR A 47 1.90 -5.39 -11.69
N PHE A 48 0.92 -5.34 -10.78
CA PHE A 48 -0.17 -4.37 -10.87
C PHE A 48 0.31 -2.94 -10.61
N LEU A 49 1.11 -2.75 -9.55
CA LEU A 49 1.69 -1.45 -9.19
C LEU A 49 2.74 -0.99 -10.21
N ASP A 50 3.46 -1.94 -10.81
CA ASP A 50 4.45 -1.71 -11.86
C ASP A 50 3.87 -0.95 -13.05
N VAL A 51 2.61 -1.19 -13.44
CA VAL A 51 1.93 -0.46 -14.52
C VAL A 51 1.87 1.05 -14.25
N TYR A 52 1.66 1.46 -13.00
CA TYR A 52 1.62 2.88 -12.62
C TYR A 52 3.01 3.47 -12.49
N ILE A 53 3.94 2.72 -11.90
CA ILE A 53 5.35 3.12 -11.75
C ILE A 53 5.98 3.34 -13.12
N GLU A 54 5.86 2.37 -14.02
CA GLU A 54 6.42 2.41 -15.37
C GLU A 54 5.84 3.57 -16.19
N ARG A 55 4.54 3.84 -16.05
CA ARG A 55 3.90 5.00 -16.70
C ARG A 55 4.50 6.31 -16.20
N ASP A 56 4.72 6.43 -14.90
CA ASP A 56 5.23 7.67 -14.30
C ASP A 56 6.73 7.85 -14.55
N LEU A 57 7.51 6.76 -14.61
CA LEU A 57 8.91 6.74 -15.05
C LEU A 57 9.02 7.21 -16.52
N LYS A 58 8.23 6.62 -17.43
CA LYS A 58 8.21 7.02 -18.85
C LYS A 58 7.79 8.47 -19.08
N ALA A 59 6.91 8.98 -18.22
CA ALA A 59 6.49 10.37 -18.24
C ALA A 59 7.50 11.33 -17.58
N GLY A 60 8.59 10.82 -16.99
CA GLY A 60 9.60 11.62 -16.28
C GLY A 60 9.05 12.28 -15.01
N LYS A 61 7.96 11.75 -14.43
CA LYS A 61 7.34 12.30 -13.21
C LYS A 61 8.04 11.88 -11.93
N ILE A 62 8.68 10.71 -11.99
CA ILE A 62 9.47 10.13 -10.90
C ILE A 62 10.76 9.55 -11.48
N THR A 63 11.75 9.40 -10.63
CA THR A 63 12.99 8.66 -10.87
C THR A 63 12.86 7.23 -10.37
N GLU A 64 13.77 6.35 -10.82
CA GLU A 64 13.86 4.98 -10.32
C GLU A 64 14.09 4.94 -8.80
N GLN A 65 14.86 5.89 -8.27
CA GLN A 65 15.11 5.97 -6.83
C GLN A 65 13.84 6.33 -6.05
N GLU A 66 13.03 7.26 -6.54
CA GLU A 66 11.74 7.61 -5.92
C GLU A 66 10.74 6.45 -6.04
N ALA A 67 10.73 5.72 -7.16
CA ALA A 67 9.95 4.50 -7.31
C ALA A 67 10.32 3.46 -6.25
N GLN A 68 11.63 3.22 -6.08
CA GLN A 68 12.15 2.30 -5.06
C GLN A 68 11.82 2.78 -3.64
N GLU A 69 11.89 4.08 -3.36
CA GLU A 69 11.53 4.65 -2.06
C GLU A 69 10.06 4.37 -1.72
N MET A 70 9.13 4.58 -2.66
CA MET A 70 7.71 4.28 -2.46
C MET A 70 7.46 2.80 -2.14
N VAL A 71 8.13 1.89 -2.87
CA VAL A 71 8.05 0.44 -2.62
C VAL A 71 8.66 0.07 -1.27
N VAL A 72 9.78 0.67 -0.89
CA VAL A 72 10.42 0.46 0.41
C VAL A 72 9.48 0.91 1.54
N LEU A 73 8.88 2.08 1.43
CA LEU A 73 7.92 2.59 2.42
C LEU A 73 6.70 1.66 2.55
N LEU A 74 6.16 1.17 1.42
CA LEU A 74 5.09 0.16 1.43
C LEU A 74 5.51 -1.09 2.21
N VAL A 75 6.67 -1.68 1.88
CA VAL A 75 7.15 -2.91 2.52
C VAL A 75 7.44 -2.71 4.00
N ILE A 76 7.98 -1.55 4.40
CA ILE A 76 8.16 -1.18 5.81
C ILE A 76 6.82 -1.24 6.55
N LYS A 77 5.74 -0.68 5.97
CA LYS A 77 4.40 -0.76 6.57
C LYS A 77 3.87 -2.18 6.68
N LEU A 78 4.11 -3.03 5.67
CA LEU A 78 3.73 -4.45 5.73
C LEU A 78 4.47 -5.19 6.86
N ARG A 79 5.75 -4.87 7.08
CA ARG A 79 6.56 -5.47 8.18
C ARG A 79 6.13 -5.02 9.58
N MET A 80 5.38 -3.92 9.68
CA MET A 80 4.90 -3.36 10.94
C MET A 80 3.53 -3.89 11.38
N VAL A 81 2.81 -4.65 10.54
CA VAL A 81 1.51 -5.22 10.93
C VAL A 81 1.69 -6.23 12.06
N ARG A 82 0.86 -6.11 13.10
CA ARG A 82 0.85 -6.97 14.29
C ARG A 82 -0.58 -7.18 14.76
N ASN A 83 -0.85 -8.39 15.23
CA ASN A 83 -2.04 -8.73 16.00
C ASN A 83 -1.59 -9.10 17.42
N LEU A 84 -2.49 -9.00 18.40
CA LEU A 84 -2.24 -9.46 19.76
C LEU A 84 -2.67 -10.94 19.87
N PRO A 85 -1.73 -11.90 19.98
CA PRO A 85 -2.07 -13.30 20.22
C PRO A 85 -2.28 -13.58 21.72
N THR A 86 -2.88 -14.73 22.04
CA THR A 86 -2.77 -15.32 23.37
C THR A 86 -1.46 -16.09 23.49
N PRO A 87 -0.99 -16.45 24.70
CA PRO A 87 0.24 -17.24 24.86
C PRO A 87 0.22 -18.61 24.18
N GLU A 88 -0.96 -19.19 23.96
CA GLU A 88 -1.14 -20.51 23.34
C GLU A 88 -1.17 -20.48 21.80
N TYR A 89 -1.25 -19.28 21.19
CA TYR A 89 -1.28 -19.07 19.75
C TYR A 89 0.13 -18.94 19.19
#